data_AF-A0A7X9FIH8-F1
#
_entry.id   AF-A0A7X9FIH8-F1
#
_cell.length_a   1.000
_cell.length_b   1.000
_cell.length_c   1.000
_cell.angle_alpha   90.00
_cell.angle_beta   90.00
_cell.angle_gamma   90.00
#
_symmetry.space_group_name_H-M   'P 1'
#
loop_
_entity.id
_entity.type
_entity.pdbx_description
1 polymer ?
#
loop_
_entity_poly.entity_id
_entity_poly.type
_entity_poly.pdbx_seq_one_letter_code
_entity_poly.pdbx_strand_id
1 'polypeptide(L)'
;PLYVVPARNERKRFINWRNTLNELYSDLPAPFRGFLPKAYGYAIRLAGVIHAISALHSGKDIPAELSREAMEHSMMAIHFYLAQAVDALSLLLHDGEAARPTEVSSRTILLANVLLKLAAETDNGRLAVTHVQNAYNREATPQEHVPTPRALGSMLRACGLNITTGKHDANGHRACRCLIWDEQTTAFLENIRQSLHCQQTLALHGFSDEDMDFDESA
;
A
#
# COMPACT_ATOMS: atom_id res chain seq x y z
N PRO A 1 -4.24 36.24 -16.66
CA PRO A 1 -4.62 35.03 -15.89
C PRO A 1 -5.53 34.13 -16.74
N LEU A 2 -5.06 32.95 -17.13
CA LEU A 2 -5.89 31.92 -17.75
C LEU A 2 -6.91 31.44 -16.71
N TYR A 3 -8.18 31.81 -16.87
CA TYR A 3 -9.27 31.33 -16.02
C TYR A 3 -9.72 29.97 -16.53
N VAL A 4 -9.01 28.92 -16.11
CA VAL A 4 -9.41 27.54 -16.42
C VAL A 4 -10.27 27.01 -15.26
N VAL A 5 -11.44 26.46 -15.59
CA VAL A 5 -12.42 25.99 -14.60
C VAL A 5 -12.66 24.49 -14.79
N PRO A 6 -12.77 23.67 -13.73
CA PRO A 6 -13.17 22.27 -13.88
C PRO A 6 -14.61 22.17 -14.42
N ALA A 7 -14.82 21.26 -15.38
CA ALA A 7 -16.16 20.89 -15.82
C ALA A 7 -17.02 20.40 -14.63
N ARG A 8 -18.35 20.50 -14.72
CA ARG A 8 -19.27 20.19 -13.60
C ARG A 8 -19.08 18.78 -13.02
N ASN A 9 -18.82 17.79 -13.87
CA ASN A 9 -18.58 16.41 -13.46
C ASN A 9 -17.24 16.25 -12.74
N GLU A 10 -16.17 16.86 -13.25
CA GLU A 10 -14.84 16.81 -12.63
C GLU A 10 -14.80 17.56 -11.29
N ARG A 11 -15.56 18.66 -11.18
CA ARG A 11 -15.76 19.32 -9.89
C ARG A 11 -16.38 18.39 -8.85
N LYS A 12 -17.38 17.57 -9.24
CA LYS A 12 -18.02 16.61 -8.33
C LYS A 12 -17.02 15.53 -7.90
N ARG A 13 -16.23 15.00 -8.83
CA ARG A 13 -15.19 13.99 -8.54
C ARG A 13 -14.11 14.54 -7.61
N PHE A 14 -13.64 15.74 -7.87
CA PHE A 14 -12.68 16.43 -6.99
C PHE A 14 -13.23 16.64 -5.58
N ILE A 15 -14.50 17.06 -5.45
CA ILE A 15 -15.14 17.21 -4.13
C ILE A 15 -15.23 15.85 -3.42
N ASN A 16 -15.56 14.78 -4.14
CA ASN A 16 -15.62 13.44 -3.55
C ASN A 16 -14.25 12.98 -3.04
N TRP A 17 -13.21 13.08 -3.88
CA TRP A 17 -11.83 12.78 -3.52
C TRP A 17 -11.37 13.58 -2.28
N ARG A 18 -11.67 14.88 -2.25
CA ARG A 18 -11.38 15.75 -1.11
C ARG A 18 -12.09 15.26 0.16
N ASN A 19 -13.34 14.85 0.06
CA ASN A 19 -14.10 14.36 1.20
C ASN A 19 -13.51 13.05 1.74
N THR A 20 -13.11 12.12 0.86
CA THR A 20 -12.38 10.89 1.25
C THR A 20 -11.09 11.22 2.01
N LEU A 21 -10.32 12.23 1.57
CA LEU A 21 -9.14 12.66 2.31
C LEU A 21 -9.44 13.31 3.67
N ASN A 22 -10.60 13.95 3.83
CA ASN A 22 -11.04 14.50 5.11
C ASN A 22 -11.55 13.42 6.06
N GLU A 23 -12.05 12.30 5.56
CA GLU A 23 -12.45 11.16 6.41
C GLU A 23 -11.23 10.59 7.16
N LEU A 24 -10.05 10.65 6.54
CA LEU A 24 -8.78 10.24 7.16
C LEU A 24 -8.22 11.26 8.17
N TYR A 25 -8.86 12.41 8.36
CA TYR A 25 -8.30 13.52 9.14
C TYR A 25 -7.97 13.15 10.60
N SER A 26 -8.79 12.31 11.23
CA SER A 26 -8.56 11.82 12.60
C SER A 26 -7.31 10.97 12.71
N ASP A 27 -7.02 10.21 11.66
CA ASP A 27 -6.00 9.15 11.65
C ASP A 27 -4.63 9.71 11.26
N LEU A 28 -4.59 10.91 10.70
CA LEU A 28 -3.36 11.59 10.32
C LEU A 28 -2.61 12.16 11.53
N PRO A 29 -1.26 12.14 11.50
CA PRO A 29 -0.44 12.82 12.50
C PRO A 29 -0.84 14.28 12.67
N ALA A 30 -0.89 14.77 13.91
CA ALA A 30 -1.34 16.14 14.22
C ALA A 30 -0.61 17.23 13.41
N PRO A 31 0.72 17.16 13.16
CA PRO A 31 1.42 18.13 12.31
C PRO A 31 0.95 18.12 10.85
N PHE A 32 0.44 16.99 10.35
CA PHE A 32 0.06 16.79 8.95
C PHE A 32 -1.35 17.29 8.63
N ARG A 33 -2.24 17.35 9.63
CA ARG A 33 -3.64 17.79 9.48
C ARG A 33 -3.77 19.19 8.88
N GLY A 34 -2.85 20.10 9.19
CA GLY A 34 -2.82 21.46 8.62
C GLY A 34 -2.41 21.53 7.16
N PHE A 35 -1.91 20.43 6.59
CA PHE A 35 -1.42 20.37 5.22
C PHE A 35 -2.50 20.00 4.20
N LEU A 36 -3.51 19.20 4.61
CA LEU A 36 -4.60 18.73 3.73
C LEU A 36 -5.31 19.86 2.96
N PRO A 37 -5.72 20.98 3.59
CA PRO A 37 -6.35 22.08 2.85
C PRO A 37 -5.47 22.65 1.73
N LYS A 38 -4.14 22.67 1.93
CA LYS A 38 -3.18 23.14 0.92
C LYS A 38 -3.05 22.13 -0.22
N ALA A 39 -3.05 20.84 0.09
CA ALA A 39 -2.96 19.76 -0.88
C ALA A 39 -4.08 19.81 -1.93
N TYR A 40 -5.32 20.09 -1.51
CA TYR A 40 -6.45 20.26 -2.44
C TYR A 40 -6.22 21.41 -3.43
N GLY A 41 -5.68 22.53 -2.93
CA GLY A 41 -5.31 23.66 -3.78
C GLY A 41 -4.18 23.33 -4.74
N TYR A 42 -3.19 22.54 -4.31
CA TYR A 42 -2.10 22.08 -5.18
C TYR A 42 -2.61 21.14 -6.27
N ALA A 43 -3.55 20.24 -5.98
CA ALA A 43 -4.15 19.36 -6.99
C ALA A 43 -4.79 20.17 -8.14
N ILE A 44 -5.63 21.16 -7.82
CA ILE A 44 -6.26 21.99 -8.87
C ILE A 44 -5.22 22.77 -9.68
N ARG A 45 -4.20 23.34 -9.03
CA ARG A 45 -3.15 24.08 -9.75
C ARG A 45 -2.34 23.16 -10.66
N LEU A 46 -2.01 21.97 -10.18
CA LEU A 46 -1.28 20.97 -10.95
C LEU A 46 -2.13 20.49 -12.14
N ALA A 47 -3.43 20.29 -11.97
CA ALA A 47 -4.35 20.01 -13.08
C ALA A 47 -4.29 21.11 -14.14
N GLY A 48 -4.30 22.39 -13.73
CA GLY A 48 -4.15 23.52 -14.65
C GLY A 48 -2.84 23.50 -15.43
N VAL A 49 -1.74 23.17 -14.77
CA VAL A 49 -0.42 23.05 -15.41
C VAL A 49 -0.40 21.90 -16.41
N ILE A 50 -0.83 20.70 -16.00
CA ILE A 50 -0.89 19.51 -16.86
C ILE A 50 -1.76 19.79 -18.08
N HIS A 51 -2.94 20.37 -17.87
CA HIS A 51 -3.87 20.71 -18.93
C HIS A 51 -3.27 21.67 -19.97
N ALA A 52 -2.58 22.71 -19.50
CA ALA A 52 -1.89 23.66 -20.38
C ALA A 52 -0.75 22.99 -21.17
N ILE A 53 0.06 22.15 -20.50
CA ILE A 53 1.15 21.42 -21.15
C ILE A 53 0.62 20.50 -22.26
N SER A 54 -0.42 19.72 -21.98
CA SER A 54 -1.01 18.80 -22.97
C SER A 54 -1.59 19.54 -24.19
N ALA A 55 -2.24 20.69 -23.98
CA ALA A 55 -2.77 21.51 -25.07
C ALA A 55 -1.64 22.10 -25.94
N LEU A 56 -0.62 22.68 -25.30
CA LEU A 56 0.54 23.26 -25.99
C LEU A 56 1.34 22.20 -26.76
N HIS A 57 1.55 21.03 -26.17
CA HIS A 57 2.22 19.90 -26.83
C HIS A 57 1.46 19.44 -28.08
N SER A 58 0.12 19.47 -28.04
CA SER A 58 -0.74 19.12 -29.16
C SER A 58 -0.87 20.24 -30.23
N GLY A 59 -0.20 21.39 -30.04
CA GLY A 59 -0.33 22.56 -30.91
C GLY A 59 -1.73 23.20 -30.87
N LYS A 60 -2.50 22.98 -29.80
CA LYS A 60 -3.85 23.51 -29.62
C LYS A 60 -3.86 24.69 -28.65
N ASP A 61 -4.85 25.56 -28.80
CA ASP A 61 -5.15 26.56 -27.77
C ASP A 61 -5.56 25.88 -26.46
N ILE A 62 -5.21 26.50 -25.33
CA ILE A 62 -5.53 25.98 -24.00
C ILE A 62 -7.05 26.13 -23.76
N PRO A 63 -7.79 25.03 -23.62
CA PRO A 63 -9.23 25.10 -23.34
C PRO A 63 -9.53 25.82 -22.02
N ALA A 64 -10.71 26.46 -21.95
CA ALA A 64 -11.18 27.10 -20.72
C ALA A 64 -11.64 26.09 -19.65
N GLU A 65 -11.89 24.84 -20.04
CA GLU A 65 -12.32 23.78 -19.13
C GLU A 65 -11.22 22.75 -18.91
N LEU A 66 -10.91 22.45 -17.64
CA LEU A 66 -9.92 21.42 -17.31
C LEU A 66 -10.37 20.06 -17.85
N SER A 67 -9.45 19.38 -18.52
CA SER A 67 -9.64 18.00 -18.95
C SER A 67 -9.74 17.07 -17.75
N ARG A 68 -10.53 16.01 -17.92
CA ARG A 68 -10.68 14.93 -16.95
C ARG A 68 -9.33 14.32 -16.58
N GLU A 69 -8.53 14.01 -17.59
CA GLU A 69 -7.20 13.41 -17.44
C GLU A 69 -6.27 14.26 -16.58
N ALA A 70 -6.22 15.58 -16.83
CA ALA A 70 -5.38 16.49 -16.04
C ALA A 70 -5.82 16.54 -14.57
N MET A 71 -7.13 16.50 -14.32
CA MET A 71 -7.67 16.42 -12.96
C MET A 71 -7.30 15.09 -12.29
N GLU A 72 -7.47 13.97 -12.96
CA GLU A 72 -7.12 12.64 -12.45
C GLU A 72 -5.64 12.54 -12.10
N HIS A 73 -4.75 12.86 -13.05
CA HIS A 73 -3.30 12.83 -12.84
C HIS A 73 -2.86 13.74 -11.69
N SER A 74 -3.47 14.92 -11.57
CA SER A 74 -3.15 15.82 -10.47
C SER A 74 -3.57 15.28 -9.09
N MET A 75 -4.75 14.64 -9.00
CA MET A 75 -5.22 14.03 -7.76
C MET A 75 -4.35 12.84 -7.36
N MET A 76 -3.94 12.01 -8.32
CA MET A 76 -3.01 10.91 -8.10
C MET A 76 -1.66 11.40 -7.60
N ALA A 77 -1.06 12.37 -8.28
CA ALA A 77 0.24 12.91 -7.91
C ALA A 77 0.20 13.48 -6.48
N ILE A 78 -0.82 14.28 -6.16
CA ILE A 78 -0.96 14.82 -4.80
C ILE A 78 -1.20 13.71 -3.77
N HIS A 79 -2.03 12.72 -4.07
CA HIS A 79 -2.28 11.61 -3.17
C HIS A 79 -0.99 10.82 -2.88
N PHE A 80 -0.20 10.54 -3.90
CA PHE A 80 1.10 9.87 -3.78
C PHE A 80 2.06 10.65 -2.87
N TYR A 81 2.22 11.96 -3.09
CA TYR A 81 3.09 12.78 -2.24
C TYR A 81 2.56 12.91 -0.80
N LEU A 82 1.23 12.94 -0.62
CA LEU A 82 0.65 12.91 0.71
C LEU A 82 0.98 11.61 1.44
N ALA A 83 0.85 10.45 0.77
CA ALA A 83 1.20 9.16 1.36
C ALA A 83 2.67 9.11 1.79
N GLN A 84 3.59 9.51 0.91
CA GLN A 84 5.02 9.58 1.24
C GLN A 84 5.32 10.49 2.44
N ALA A 85 4.63 11.63 2.53
CA ALA A 85 4.82 12.57 3.63
C ALA A 85 4.26 12.02 4.95
N VAL A 86 3.15 11.27 4.92
CA VAL A 86 2.62 10.55 6.09
C VAL A 86 3.58 9.46 6.53
N ASP A 87 4.12 8.67 5.60
CA ASP A 87 5.09 7.61 5.91
C ASP A 87 6.35 8.19 6.56
N ALA A 88 6.90 9.26 5.98
CA ALA A 88 8.07 9.94 6.51
C ALA A 88 7.82 10.54 7.90
N LEU A 89 6.64 11.16 8.13
CA LEU A 89 6.29 11.70 9.44
C LEU A 89 6.06 10.59 10.47
N SER A 90 5.44 9.49 10.09
CA SER A 90 5.23 8.33 10.96
C SER A 90 6.57 7.73 11.38
N LEU A 91 7.53 7.62 10.46
CA LEU A 91 8.91 7.21 10.75
C LEU A 91 9.61 8.14 11.75
N LEU A 92 9.47 9.45 11.57
CA LEU A 92 10.11 10.46 12.41
C LEU A 92 9.47 10.58 13.80
N LEU A 93 8.15 10.40 13.90
CA LEU A 93 7.39 10.61 15.14
C LEU A 93 7.27 9.35 16.01
N HIS A 94 7.54 8.15 15.49
CA HIS A 94 7.33 6.88 16.22
C HIS A 94 8.64 6.09 16.46
N ASP A 95 9.75 6.78 16.74
CA ASP A 95 11.05 6.18 17.12
C ASP A 95 11.46 4.95 16.27
N GLY A 96 11.21 4.99 14.95
CA GLY A 96 11.66 3.96 14.01
C GLY A 96 11.04 2.56 14.14
N GLU A 97 10.10 2.32 15.07
CA GLU A 97 9.47 0.99 15.24
C GLU A 97 8.15 0.83 14.48
N ALA A 98 7.35 1.89 14.30
CA ALA A 98 5.97 1.72 13.82
C ALA A 98 5.75 1.90 12.31
N ALA A 99 6.72 2.42 11.56
CA ALA A 99 6.50 2.79 10.16
C ALA A 99 7.66 2.35 9.26
N ARG A 100 8.16 1.13 9.41
CA ARG A 100 8.92 0.56 8.28
C ARG A 100 7.95 0.48 7.11
N PRO A 101 8.23 1.12 5.96
CA PRO A 101 7.47 0.85 4.74
C PRO A 101 7.66 -0.65 4.51
N THR A 102 6.67 -1.44 4.90
CA THR A 102 6.66 -2.84 4.55
C THR A 102 6.26 -2.80 3.11
N GLU A 103 7.24 -2.81 2.21
CA GLU A 103 6.99 -3.03 0.80
C GLU A 103 6.11 -4.29 0.75
N VAL A 104 4.82 -4.10 0.47
CA VAL A 104 3.83 -5.18 0.46
C VAL A 104 4.04 -5.92 -0.85
N SER A 105 5.14 -6.68 -0.91
CA SER A 105 5.46 -7.52 -2.05
C SER A 105 4.41 -8.63 -2.18
N SER A 106 4.23 -9.17 -3.39
CA SER A 106 3.39 -10.35 -3.65
C SER A 106 3.69 -11.49 -2.67
N ARG A 107 4.97 -11.69 -2.33
CA ARG A 107 5.43 -12.70 -1.37
C ARG A 107 4.96 -12.42 0.06
N THR A 108 4.95 -11.16 0.48
CA THR A 108 4.48 -10.76 1.82
C THR A 108 2.97 -10.98 1.94
N ILE A 109 2.20 -10.68 0.88
CA ILE A 109 0.76 -10.94 0.82
C ILE A 109 0.48 -12.45 0.89
N LEU A 110 1.19 -13.24 0.08
CA LEU A 110 1.05 -14.69 0.08
C LEU A 110 1.34 -15.27 1.45
N LEU A 111 2.41 -14.81 2.11
CA LEU A 111 2.76 -15.22 3.45
C LEU A 111 1.64 -14.90 4.46
N ALA A 112 1.09 -13.70 4.44
CA ALA A 112 -0.02 -13.31 5.33
C ALA A 112 -1.26 -14.19 5.12
N ASN A 113 -1.62 -14.47 3.86
CA ASN A 113 -2.74 -15.36 3.54
C ASN A 113 -2.53 -16.79 4.04
N VAL A 114 -1.30 -17.31 3.91
CA VAL A 114 -0.93 -18.63 4.44
C VAL A 114 -1.03 -18.65 5.97
N LEU A 115 -0.51 -17.62 6.64
CA LEU A 115 -0.58 -17.52 8.10
C LEU A 115 -2.03 -17.42 8.59
N LEU A 116 -2.90 -16.65 7.92
CA LEU A 116 -4.32 -16.58 8.24
C LEU A 116 -5.01 -17.95 8.15
N LYS A 117 -4.72 -18.73 7.10
CA LYS A 117 -5.24 -20.11 6.96
C LYS A 117 -4.75 -21.03 8.09
N LEU A 118 -3.50 -20.86 8.52
CA LEU A 118 -2.86 -21.66 9.56
C LEU A 118 -3.22 -21.22 10.99
N ALA A 119 -3.92 -20.10 11.17
CA ALA A 119 -4.24 -19.56 12.49
C ALA A 119 -5.00 -20.57 13.39
N ALA A 120 -5.90 -21.36 12.80
CA ALA A 120 -6.66 -22.40 13.52
C ALA A 120 -5.80 -23.63 13.87
N GLU A 121 -4.63 -23.79 13.25
CA GLU A 121 -3.72 -24.92 13.46
C GLU A 121 -2.63 -24.59 14.49
N THR A 122 -2.73 -23.45 15.17
CA THR A 122 -1.74 -23.01 16.15
C THR A 122 -1.69 -23.96 17.34
N ASP A 123 -0.52 -24.53 17.64
CA ASP A 123 -0.29 -25.47 18.73
C ASP A 123 0.36 -24.73 19.91
N ASN A 124 -0.40 -24.50 20.98
CA ASN A 124 0.07 -23.75 22.17
C ASN A 124 0.66 -22.37 21.84
N GLY A 125 0.01 -21.63 20.93
CA GLY A 125 0.48 -20.32 20.48
C GLY A 125 1.72 -20.39 19.58
N ARG A 126 1.98 -21.53 18.94
CA ARG A 126 3.15 -21.74 18.07
C ARG A 126 2.77 -22.41 16.77
N LEU A 127 3.51 -22.05 15.72
CA LEU A 127 3.48 -22.73 14.43
C LEU A 127 4.88 -23.18 14.03
N ALA A 128 5.08 -24.46 13.75
CA ALA A 128 6.37 -24.96 13.27
C ALA A 128 6.75 -24.26 11.95
N VAL A 129 7.97 -23.73 11.85
CA VAL A 129 8.41 -23.01 10.63
C VAL A 129 8.40 -23.92 9.41
N THR A 130 8.68 -25.21 9.58
CA THR A 130 8.55 -26.21 8.51
C THR A 130 7.11 -26.38 8.05
N HIS A 131 6.14 -26.33 8.97
CA HIS A 131 4.72 -26.41 8.64
C HIS A 131 4.28 -25.20 7.81
N VAL A 132 4.68 -24.00 8.24
CA VAL A 132 4.44 -22.77 7.48
C VAL A 132 5.12 -22.82 6.11
N GLN A 133 6.32 -23.38 6.01
CA GLN A 133 7.04 -23.51 4.74
C GLN A 133 6.29 -24.38 3.74
N ASN A 134 5.81 -25.54 4.20
CA ASN A 134 5.08 -26.49 3.37
C ASN A 134 3.78 -25.86 2.87
N ALA A 135 3.06 -25.16 3.74
CA ALA A 135 1.85 -24.45 3.37
C ALA A 135 2.13 -23.30 2.38
N TYR A 136 3.21 -22.54 2.60
CA TYR A 136 3.62 -21.46 1.71
C TYR A 136 3.97 -21.97 0.32
N ASN A 137 4.82 -23.00 0.21
CA ASN A 137 5.24 -23.57 -1.08
C ASN A 137 4.10 -24.27 -1.82
N ARG A 138 3.02 -24.67 -1.14
CA ARG A 138 1.83 -25.24 -1.81
C ARG A 138 1.05 -24.18 -2.58
N GLU A 139 1.11 -22.93 -2.12
CA GLU A 139 0.35 -21.81 -2.68
C GLU A 139 1.23 -20.91 -3.58
N ALA A 140 2.55 -20.97 -3.39
CA ALA A 140 3.52 -20.22 -4.17
C ALA A 140 3.75 -20.81 -5.57
N THR A 141 4.14 -19.95 -6.52
CA THR A 141 4.66 -20.41 -7.81
C THR A 141 6.03 -21.09 -7.64
N PRO A 142 6.46 -21.99 -8.55
CA PRO A 142 7.76 -22.65 -8.45
C PRO A 142 8.96 -21.69 -8.30
N GLN A 143 8.86 -20.48 -8.87
CA GLN A 143 9.86 -19.42 -8.80
C GLN A 143 9.91 -18.74 -7.42
N GLU A 144 8.83 -18.84 -6.64
CA GLU A 144 8.68 -18.22 -5.32
C GLU A 144 8.85 -19.22 -4.17
N HIS A 145 9.08 -20.50 -4.47
CA HIS A 145 9.32 -21.52 -3.48
C HIS A 145 10.49 -21.16 -2.56
N VAL A 146 10.26 -21.35 -1.27
CA VAL A 146 11.29 -21.22 -0.24
C VAL A 146 11.86 -22.60 0.03
N PRO A 147 13.13 -22.88 -0.32
CA PRO A 147 13.67 -24.24 -0.34
C PRO A 147 13.92 -24.81 1.06
N THR A 148 14.14 -23.97 2.07
CA THR A 148 14.48 -24.45 3.43
C THR A 148 13.65 -23.76 4.52
N PRO A 149 13.35 -24.46 5.63
CA PRO A 149 12.69 -23.83 6.78
C PRO A 149 13.51 -22.66 7.35
N ARG A 150 14.84 -22.72 7.22
CA ARG A 150 15.73 -21.64 7.65
C ARG A 150 15.51 -20.37 6.83
N ALA A 151 15.38 -20.49 5.51
CA ALA A 151 15.09 -19.36 4.63
C ALA A 151 13.73 -18.75 4.96
N LEU A 152 12.70 -19.59 5.18
CA LEU A 152 11.40 -19.09 5.60
C LEU A 152 11.47 -18.39 6.97
N GLY A 153 12.22 -18.95 7.92
CA GLY A 153 12.44 -18.31 9.20
C GLY A 153 13.13 -16.95 9.09
N SER A 154 13.99 -16.75 8.09
CA SER A 154 14.55 -15.43 7.81
C SER A 154 13.53 -14.48 7.18
N MET A 155 12.66 -14.98 6.30
CA MET A 155 11.55 -14.19 5.73
C MET A 155 10.57 -13.73 6.80
N LEU A 156 10.13 -14.62 7.69
CA LEU A 156 9.28 -14.31 8.83
C LEU A 156 9.91 -13.22 9.73
N ARG A 157 11.20 -13.31 10.03
CA ARG A 157 11.92 -12.25 10.79
C ARG A 157 12.03 -10.94 10.03
N ALA A 158 12.20 -10.97 8.70
CA ALA A 158 12.21 -9.76 7.87
C ALA A 158 10.85 -9.04 7.91
N CYS A 159 9.75 -9.80 8.06
CA CYS A 159 8.41 -9.28 8.32
C CYS A 159 8.18 -8.84 9.78
N GLY A 160 9.21 -8.85 10.64
CA GLY A 160 9.10 -8.45 12.04
C GLY A 160 8.46 -9.50 12.95
N LEU A 161 8.31 -10.75 12.51
CA LEU A 161 7.65 -11.80 13.29
C LEU A 161 8.62 -12.53 14.22
N ASN A 162 8.11 -12.94 15.39
CA ASN A 162 8.89 -13.61 16.42
C ASN A 162 9.03 -15.11 16.17
N ILE A 163 10.28 -15.59 16.20
CA ILE A 163 10.59 -17.02 16.11
C ILE A 163 11.29 -17.44 17.41
N THR A 164 10.94 -18.62 17.90
CA THR A 164 11.59 -19.20 19.09
C THR A 164 13.11 -19.31 18.91
N THR A 165 13.85 -18.95 19.96
CA THR A 165 15.30 -19.10 20.03
C THR A 165 15.71 -20.57 20.18
N GLY A 166 14.89 -21.34 20.90
CA GLY A 166 15.03 -22.78 21.13
C GLY A 166 14.29 -23.66 20.11
N LYS A 167 14.51 -24.97 20.26
CA LYS A 167 13.79 -26.03 19.54
C LYS A 167 12.58 -26.48 20.35
N HIS A 168 11.46 -26.66 19.67
CA HIS A 168 10.20 -27.09 20.25
C HIS A 168 9.51 -28.11 19.34
N ASP A 169 8.56 -28.83 19.93
CA ASP A 169 7.67 -29.72 19.20
C ASP A 169 6.35 -28.97 18.97
N ALA A 170 5.89 -28.93 17.72
CA ALA A 170 4.65 -28.26 17.31
C ALA A 170 4.17 -28.80 15.96
N ASN A 171 2.85 -28.85 15.73
CA ASN A 171 2.25 -29.26 14.44
C ASN A 171 2.77 -30.61 13.92
N GLY A 172 3.02 -31.58 14.82
CA GLY A 172 3.56 -32.89 14.46
C GLY A 172 5.06 -32.92 14.11
N HIS A 173 5.75 -31.78 14.17
CA HIS A 173 7.20 -31.70 13.97
C HIS A 173 7.95 -31.68 15.30
N ARG A 174 9.04 -32.45 15.40
CA ARG A 174 9.90 -32.49 16.59
C ARG A 174 11.14 -31.61 16.44
N ALA A 175 11.57 -31.00 17.54
CA ALA A 175 12.81 -30.25 17.68
C ALA A 175 13.00 -29.17 16.60
N CYS A 176 11.94 -28.44 16.27
CA CYS A 176 11.89 -27.41 15.24
C CYS A 176 11.85 -26.00 15.83
N ARG A 177 12.19 -24.99 15.02
CA ARG A 177 11.92 -23.59 15.38
C ARG A 177 10.48 -23.26 15.04
N CYS A 178 9.84 -22.47 15.87
CA CYS A 178 8.43 -22.11 15.71
C CYS A 178 8.26 -20.60 15.58
N LEU A 179 7.35 -20.18 14.71
CA LEU A 179 6.72 -18.86 14.78
C LEU A 179 5.90 -18.80 16.08
N ILE A 180 6.02 -17.71 16.81
CA ILE A 180 5.20 -17.43 17.99
C ILE A 180 3.97 -16.66 17.53
N TRP A 181 2.78 -17.18 17.85
CA TRP A 181 1.52 -16.54 17.53
C TRP A 181 1.16 -15.54 18.65
N ASP A 182 1.67 -14.32 18.51
CA ASP A 182 1.54 -13.24 19.47
C ASP A 182 0.81 -12.01 18.90
N GLU A 183 0.78 -10.92 19.68
CA GLU A 183 0.21 -9.64 19.26
C GLU A 183 0.92 -9.07 18.02
N GLN A 184 2.22 -9.29 17.87
CA GLN A 184 2.97 -8.86 16.68
C GLN A 184 2.52 -9.59 15.43
N THR A 185 2.28 -10.90 15.52
CA THR A 185 1.74 -11.69 14.40
C THR A 185 0.35 -11.20 14.01
N THR A 186 -0.49 -10.87 15.00
CA THR A 186 -1.83 -10.34 14.74
C THR A 186 -1.78 -8.94 14.11
N ALA A 187 -0.91 -8.06 14.62
CA ALA A 187 -0.70 -6.72 14.08
C ALA A 187 -0.16 -6.75 12.65
N PHE A 188 0.76 -7.67 12.34
CA PHE A 188 1.25 -7.89 10.98
C PHE A 188 0.11 -8.25 10.03
N LEU A 189 -0.74 -9.21 10.41
CA LEU A 189 -1.86 -9.64 9.56
C LEU A 189 -2.89 -8.52 9.35
N GLU A 190 -3.22 -7.75 10.38
CA GLU A 190 -4.13 -6.61 10.26
C GLU A 190 -3.55 -5.48 9.39
N ASN A 191 -2.24 -5.19 9.52
CA ASN A 191 -1.57 -4.20 8.67
C ASN A 191 -1.62 -4.58 7.18
N ILE A 192 -1.37 -5.86 6.85
CA ILE A 192 -1.47 -6.33 5.46
C ILE A 192 -2.91 -6.22 4.95
N ARG A 193 -3.92 -6.56 5.76
CA ARG A 193 -5.34 -6.44 5.38
C ARG A 193 -5.73 -4.98 5.11
N GLN A 194 -5.31 -4.05 5.96
CA GLN A 194 -5.54 -2.62 5.78
C GLN A 194 -4.86 -2.11 4.50
N SER A 195 -3.61 -2.50 4.28
CA SER A 195 -2.84 -2.13 3.07
C SER A 195 -3.51 -2.64 1.79
N LEU A 196 -3.98 -3.90 1.79
CA LEU A 196 -4.71 -4.48 0.66
C LEU A 196 -6.05 -3.78 0.43
N HIS A 197 -6.78 -3.41 1.49
CA HIS A 197 -8.04 -2.70 1.36
C HIS A 197 -7.85 -1.30 0.73
N CYS A 198 -6.77 -0.60 1.12
CA CYS A 198 -6.39 0.66 0.49
C CYS A 198 -6.06 0.48 -1.00
N GLN A 199 -5.26 -0.53 -1.36
CA GLN A 199 -4.91 -0.83 -2.76
C GLN A 199 -6.12 -1.22 -3.61
N GLN A 200 -7.03 -2.06 -3.08
CA GLN A 200 -8.25 -2.46 -3.79
C GLN A 200 -9.23 -1.31 -3.96
N THR A 201 -9.34 -0.43 -2.97
CA THR A 201 -10.15 0.78 -3.08
C THR A 201 -9.62 1.69 -4.18
N LEU A 202 -8.30 1.79 -4.35
CA LEU A 202 -7.69 2.54 -5.46
C LEU A 202 -7.99 1.91 -6.83
N ALA A 203 -7.93 0.58 -6.96
CA ALA A 203 -8.25 -0.13 -8.20
C ALA A 203 -9.74 -0.03 -8.58
N LEU A 204 -10.64 -0.18 -7.59
CA LEU A 204 -12.11 -0.07 -7.79
C LEU A 204 -12.57 1.34 -8.17
N HIS A 205 -11.80 2.38 -7.83
CA HIS A 205 -12.09 3.75 -8.24
C HIS A 205 -11.55 4.11 -9.64
N GLY A 206 -11.09 3.10 -10.41
CA GLY A 206 -10.84 3.22 -11.85
C GLY A 206 -9.41 3.57 -12.22
N PHE A 207 -8.43 2.92 -11.60
CA PHE A 207 -7.05 2.95 -12.07
C PHE A 207 -6.59 1.51 -12.33
N SER A 208 -6.87 1.01 -13.53
CA SER A 208 -6.20 -0.17 -14.06
C SER A 208 -4.84 0.24 -14.60
N ASP A 209 -3.80 -0.53 -14.27
CA ASP A 209 -2.43 -0.38 -14.80
C ASP A 209 -2.34 -0.58 -16.33
N GLU A 210 -3.46 -0.84 -17.01
CA GLU A 210 -3.53 -1.22 -18.42
C GLU A 210 -3.38 -0.05 -19.42
N ASP A 211 -3.30 1.21 -18.97
CA ASP A 211 -3.25 2.38 -19.87
C ASP A 211 -1.86 3.04 -20.00
N MET A 212 -0.77 2.41 -19.54
CA MET A 212 0.61 2.92 -19.70
C MET A 212 1.40 2.25 -20.83
N ASP A 213 0.78 2.00 -21.98
CA ASP A 213 1.53 1.76 -23.21
C ASP A 213 2.05 3.11 -23.74
N PHE A 214 3.28 3.46 -23.33
CA PHE A 214 4.06 4.50 -24.00
C PHE A 214 4.44 3.98 -25.38
N ASP A 215 3.76 4.50 -26.40
CA ASP A 215 4.06 4.25 -27.81
C ASP A 215 5.43 4.88 -28.15
N GLU A 216 6.50 4.09 -28.03
CA GLU A 216 7.83 4.42 -28.56
C GLU A 216 7.80 4.30 -30.08
N SER A 217 7.32 5.34 -30.75
CA SER A 217 7.63 5.56 -32.17
C SER A 217 7.84 7.05 -32.46
N ALA A 218 9.10 7.48 -32.36
CA ALA A 218 9.64 8.69 -32.98
C ALA A 218 11.04 8.40 -33.53
#